data_AF-A0A3B1DNL0-F1
#
_entry.id   AF-A0A3B1DNL0-F1
#
_cell.length_a   1.000
_cell.length_b   1.000
_cell.length_c   1.000
_cell.angle_alpha   90.00
_cell.angle_beta   90.00
_cell.angle_gamma   90.00
#
_symmetry.space_group_name_H-M   'P 1'
#
loop_
_entity.id
_entity.type
_entity.pdbx_description
1 polymer ?
#
loop_
_entity_poly.entity_id
_entity_poly.type
_entity_poly.pdbx_seq_one_letter_code
_entity_poly.pdbx_strand_id
1 'polypeptide(L)'
;VRIKADIVVLATGMLTNMIPEDYEVNNLTTEYIGTITKKETTDGVTEELVPVPISLNLSYRQGPEMPHLKYGFPDSHFICFPYETRRTGIYAAGAVRHPMDALQASSDAAGAALKAIQCLELTSQGKAVHPRAGDQTLPEFRLESCTQCRRCTVECPFGVLDEDEKGTPQEHPYRCRRCGTCMGACPQRIINFKNYSIDMISSMIRSVDVPDESEEPFILGLICENDAYPALDLAGQNRVQYNPNFRFISLRCLGGTNLVWIADALSKGIDGIMLIGCKFGDDYQCHFIKGSQVANERLGKVQETLDRLMLEAERVQQVQLAINEWDNLPKILDDFSERLKELGPNPYKGF
;
A
#
# COMPACT_ATOMS: atom_id res chain seq x y z
N VAL A 1 -0.74 -18.53 -27.64
CA VAL A 1 0.37 -17.60 -27.28
C VAL A 1 1.68 -18.36 -27.49
N ARG A 2 2.60 -17.85 -28.34
CA ARG A 2 3.97 -18.37 -28.44
C ARG A 2 4.88 -17.33 -27.81
N ILE A 3 5.55 -17.69 -26.71
CA ILE A 3 6.44 -16.78 -25.97
C ILE A 3 7.88 -17.17 -26.33
N LYS A 4 8.69 -16.21 -26.78
CA LYS A 4 10.14 -16.35 -26.81
C LYS A 4 10.64 -16.02 -25.41
N ALA A 5 11.08 -17.03 -24.66
CA ALA A 5 11.77 -16.86 -23.39
C ALA A 5 13.22 -17.31 -23.56
N ASP A 6 14.16 -16.58 -22.97
CA ASP A 6 15.59 -16.94 -23.01
C ASP A 6 15.87 -18.21 -22.20
N ILE A 7 15.04 -18.50 -21.18
CA ILE A 7 15.03 -19.72 -20.39
C ILE A 7 13.57 -20.07 -20.02
N VAL A 8 13.21 -21.34 -20.16
CA VAL A 8 12.00 -21.92 -19.56
C VAL A 8 12.47 -22.97 -18.56
N VAL A 9 12.37 -22.67 -17.26
CA VAL A 9 12.67 -23.66 -16.21
C VAL A 9 11.36 -24.39 -15.88
N LEU A 10 11.25 -25.63 -16.35
CA LEU A 10 10.20 -26.54 -15.89
C LEU A 10 10.78 -27.37 -14.73
N ALA A 11 10.66 -26.83 -13.51
CA ALA A 11 11.14 -27.49 -12.30
C ALA A 11 10.09 -28.49 -11.77
N THR A 12 9.85 -29.59 -12.49
CA THR A 12 9.10 -30.73 -11.93
C THR A 12 10.07 -31.67 -11.23
N GLY A 13 9.93 -31.85 -9.92
CA GLY A 13 10.77 -32.77 -9.15
C GLY A 13 12.05 -32.17 -8.55
N MET A 14 12.16 -30.84 -8.46
CA MET A 14 13.10 -30.27 -7.50
C MET A 14 12.58 -30.63 -6.10
N LEU A 15 13.34 -31.47 -5.37
CA LEU A 15 13.28 -31.42 -3.91
C LEU A 15 13.52 -29.96 -3.56
N THR A 16 12.65 -29.39 -2.74
CA THR A 16 12.90 -28.06 -2.21
C THR A 16 14.29 -28.11 -1.59
N ASN A 17 15.20 -27.26 -2.03
CA ASN A 17 16.45 -27.05 -1.31
C ASN A 17 16.21 -26.38 0.05
N MET A 18 14.93 -26.21 0.47
CA MET A 18 14.46 -25.85 1.83
C MET A 18 14.99 -26.80 2.92
N ILE A 19 15.88 -27.73 2.56
CA ILE A 19 16.52 -28.73 3.37
C ILE A 19 18.02 -28.59 3.10
N PRO A 20 18.77 -27.86 3.95
CA PRO A 20 20.23 -28.00 4.00
C PRO A 20 20.58 -29.48 4.16
N GLU A 21 21.76 -29.94 3.71
CA GLU A 21 22.13 -31.37 3.66
C GLU A 21 21.93 -32.15 5.00
N ASP A 22 21.82 -31.42 6.12
CA ASP A 22 21.61 -31.93 7.48
C ASP A 22 20.13 -31.99 7.96
N TYR A 23 19.14 -31.69 7.11
CA TYR A 23 17.71 -31.60 7.50
C TYR A 23 16.87 -32.73 6.86
N GLU A 24 15.77 -33.15 7.50
CA GLU A 24 14.89 -34.22 7.00
C GLU A 24 13.59 -33.67 6.39
N VAL A 25 13.16 -34.24 5.26
CA VAL A 25 11.88 -33.93 4.59
C VAL A 25 10.74 -34.40 5.50
N ASN A 26 10.06 -33.47 6.19
CA ASN A 26 8.77 -33.60 6.93
C ASN A 26 8.79 -33.06 8.37
N ASN A 27 9.84 -32.39 8.83
CA ASN A 27 9.79 -31.67 10.10
C ASN A 27 9.58 -30.17 9.82
N LEU A 28 8.32 -29.71 9.80
CA LEU A 28 7.95 -28.30 9.80
C LEU A 28 8.22 -27.68 11.19
N THR A 29 9.43 -27.84 11.71
CA THR A 29 9.88 -27.14 12.92
C THR A 29 10.26 -25.71 12.55
N THR A 30 10.19 -24.79 13.51
CA THR A 30 10.51 -23.38 13.31
C THR A 30 11.94 -23.15 12.81
N GLU A 31 12.87 -24.06 13.08
CA GLU A 31 14.24 -24.06 12.53
C GLU A 31 14.30 -24.23 11.00
N TYR A 32 13.29 -24.85 10.38
CA TYR A 32 13.28 -25.21 8.96
C TYR A 32 12.88 -24.05 8.03
N ILE A 33 12.10 -23.09 8.53
CA ILE A 33 11.50 -22.03 7.71
C ILE A 33 12.32 -20.72 7.82
N GLY A 34 13.22 -20.64 8.80
CA GLY A 34 13.99 -19.44 9.11
C GLY A 34 14.26 -19.27 10.60
N THR A 35 15.04 -18.26 10.97
CA THR A 35 15.25 -17.95 12.39
C THR A 35 14.10 -17.06 12.88
N ILE A 36 13.36 -17.48 13.91
CA ILE A 36 12.45 -16.56 14.59
C ILE A 36 13.30 -15.52 15.33
N THR A 37 13.17 -14.28 14.90
CA THR A 37 13.74 -13.14 15.59
C THR A 37 12.63 -12.41 16.35
N LYS A 38 12.89 -12.12 17.63
CA LYS A 38 12.01 -11.27 18.44
C LYS A 38 12.37 -9.83 18.14
N LYS A 39 11.41 -9.09 17.58
CA LYS A 39 11.55 -7.67 17.29
C LYS A 39 10.64 -6.90 18.23
N GLU A 40 11.23 -6.02 19.03
CA GLU A 40 10.46 -5.08 19.82
C GLU A 40 9.84 -4.04 18.89
N THR A 41 8.51 -4.02 18.84
CA THR A 41 7.73 -2.99 18.17
C THR A 41 6.97 -2.18 19.23
N THR A 42 6.42 -1.03 18.82
CA THR A 42 5.61 -0.16 19.69
C THR A 42 4.39 -0.86 20.28
N ASP A 43 3.96 -1.98 19.69
CA ASP A 43 2.78 -2.76 20.09
C ASP A 43 3.11 -4.07 20.82
N GLY A 44 4.40 -4.32 21.13
CA GLY A 44 4.86 -5.50 21.89
C GLY A 44 6.05 -6.22 21.24
N VAL A 45 6.34 -7.43 21.73
CA VAL A 45 7.36 -8.31 21.12
C VAL A 45 6.70 -9.10 19.99
N THR A 46 7.10 -8.82 18.76
CA THR A 46 6.63 -9.57 17.58
C THR A 46 7.67 -10.60 17.17
N GLU A 47 7.23 -11.82 16.89
CA GLU A 47 8.07 -12.90 16.38
C GLU A 47 8.04 -12.86 14.85
N GLU A 48 9.17 -12.50 14.24
CA GLU A 48 9.34 -12.41 12.78
C GLU A 48 10.24 -13.55 12.30
N LEU A 49 9.75 -14.33 11.35
CA LEU A 49 10.50 -15.40 10.71
C LEU A 49 11.47 -14.80 9.68
N VAL A 50 12.77 -15.02 9.86
CA VAL A 50 13.81 -14.63 8.90
C VAL A 50 14.17 -15.84 8.03
N PRO A 51 13.67 -15.94 6.78
CA PRO A 51 13.93 -17.09 5.93
C PRO A 51 15.40 -17.19 5.54
N VAL A 52 15.94 -18.42 5.53
CA VAL A 52 17.26 -18.68 4.93
C VAL A 52 17.11 -18.62 3.40
N PRO A 53 17.96 -17.88 2.67
CA PRO A 53 17.92 -17.82 1.20
C PRO A 53 18.29 -19.17 0.61
N ILE A 54 17.42 -19.75 -0.19
CA ILE A 54 17.57 -21.14 -0.58
C ILE A 54 17.30 -21.37 -2.07
N SER A 55 16.30 -20.73 -2.70
CA SER A 55 15.78 -21.17 -4.01
C SER A 55 15.75 -20.10 -5.10
N LEU A 56 15.24 -18.89 -4.83
CA LEU A 56 15.01 -17.90 -5.90
C LEU A 56 16.19 -16.97 -6.12
N ASN A 57 17.02 -16.73 -5.10
CA ASN A 57 18.22 -15.90 -5.15
C ASN A 57 18.01 -14.53 -5.85
N LEU A 58 16.92 -13.84 -5.51
CA LEU A 58 16.56 -12.56 -6.11
C LEU A 58 17.41 -11.41 -5.57
N SER A 59 17.54 -10.34 -6.35
CA SER A 59 18.31 -9.14 -5.97
C SER A 59 17.47 -8.03 -5.33
N TYR A 60 16.35 -8.35 -4.68
CA TYR A 60 15.49 -7.32 -4.06
C TYR A 60 16.09 -6.86 -2.74
N ARG A 61 16.05 -5.54 -2.45
CA ARG A 61 16.31 -4.99 -1.11
C ARG A 61 15.60 -5.72 0.03
N GLN A 62 14.38 -6.20 -0.21
CA GLN A 62 13.55 -6.88 0.80
C GLN A 62 13.95 -8.32 1.08
N GLY A 63 14.98 -8.83 0.39
CA GLY A 63 15.46 -10.18 0.54
C GLY A 63 15.35 -11.01 -0.74
N PRO A 64 16.13 -12.10 -0.83
CA PRO A 64 16.31 -12.90 -2.03
C PRO A 64 15.15 -13.85 -2.34
N GLU A 65 14.17 -13.96 -1.45
CA GLU A 65 13.03 -14.86 -1.61
C GLU A 65 11.71 -14.10 -1.77
N MET A 66 10.63 -14.87 -1.96
CA MET A 66 9.27 -14.34 -1.82
C MET A 66 9.02 -13.97 -0.36
N PRO A 67 8.40 -12.83 -0.05
CA PRO A 67 7.94 -12.57 1.31
C PRO A 67 6.97 -13.67 1.76
N HIS A 68 7.01 -14.05 3.04
CA HIS A 68 6.18 -15.11 3.61
C HIS A 68 5.24 -14.55 4.68
N LEU A 69 4.10 -15.22 4.85
CA LEU A 69 3.26 -15.09 6.03
C LEU A 69 3.96 -15.74 7.24
N LYS A 70 3.47 -15.46 8.45
CA LYS A 70 3.93 -16.11 9.70
C LYS A 70 3.84 -17.65 9.68
N TYR A 71 3.07 -18.20 8.75
CA TYR A 71 2.89 -19.64 8.55
C TYR A 71 3.83 -20.25 7.48
N GLY A 72 4.78 -19.48 6.94
CA GLY A 72 5.75 -19.96 5.93
C GLY A 72 5.26 -19.94 4.48
N PHE A 73 3.96 -19.71 4.24
CA PHE A 73 3.41 -19.59 2.89
C PHE A 73 3.75 -18.24 2.23
N PRO A 74 3.88 -18.16 0.89
CA PRO A 74 4.07 -16.90 0.18
C PRO A 74 2.98 -15.88 0.52
N ASP A 75 3.40 -14.68 0.89
CA ASP A 75 2.51 -13.56 1.23
C ASP A 75 1.92 -12.94 -0.04
N SER A 76 0.60 -12.78 -0.02
CA SER A 76 -0.18 -12.17 -1.08
C SER A 76 -1.44 -11.51 -0.53
N HIS A 77 -2.01 -10.61 -1.34
CA HIS A 77 -3.31 -10.05 -1.04
C HIS A 77 -4.41 -11.04 -1.42
N PHE A 78 -4.81 -11.85 -0.44
CA PHE A 78 -5.66 -13.02 -0.65
C PHE A 78 -7.03 -12.72 -1.30
N ILE A 79 -7.66 -11.59 -0.97
CA ILE A 79 -9.02 -11.28 -1.44
C ILE A 79 -9.01 -10.92 -2.93
N CYS A 80 -8.27 -9.88 -3.31
CA CYS A 80 -8.30 -9.35 -4.67
C CYS A 80 -7.27 -9.99 -5.63
N PHE A 81 -6.17 -10.52 -5.11
CA PHE A 81 -5.06 -11.06 -5.92
C PHE A 81 -4.65 -12.47 -5.43
N PRO A 82 -5.58 -13.44 -5.33
CA PRO A 82 -5.37 -14.73 -4.66
C PRO A 82 -4.25 -15.60 -5.24
N TYR A 83 -3.95 -15.43 -6.53
CA TYR A 83 -2.93 -16.20 -7.26
C TYR A 83 -1.60 -15.45 -7.39
N GLU A 84 -1.54 -14.19 -6.99
CA GLU A 84 -0.37 -13.35 -7.13
C GLU A 84 0.53 -13.49 -5.92
N THR A 85 1.84 -13.31 -6.07
CA THR A 85 2.74 -13.09 -4.92
C THR A 85 3.01 -11.60 -4.77
N ARG A 86 3.79 -11.19 -3.76
CA ARG A 86 4.31 -9.81 -3.68
C ARG A 86 5.38 -9.49 -4.72
N ARG A 87 5.94 -10.50 -5.40
CA ARG A 87 6.92 -10.34 -6.47
C ARG A 87 6.20 -10.43 -7.82
N THR A 88 6.01 -9.30 -8.49
CA THR A 88 5.35 -9.27 -9.81
C THR A 88 6.11 -10.17 -10.80
N GLY A 89 5.39 -11.08 -11.46
CA GLY A 89 5.97 -12.06 -12.38
C GLY A 89 6.41 -13.38 -11.74
N ILE A 90 6.32 -13.52 -10.41
CA ILE A 90 6.58 -14.77 -9.70
C ILE A 90 5.26 -15.26 -9.10
N TYR A 91 4.92 -16.51 -9.39
CA TYR A 91 3.64 -17.13 -9.06
C TYR A 91 3.86 -18.40 -8.24
N ALA A 92 2.99 -18.61 -7.26
CA ALA A 92 2.96 -19.81 -6.43
C ALA A 92 1.69 -20.61 -6.74
N ALA A 93 1.81 -21.93 -6.89
CA ALA A 93 0.70 -22.81 -7.21
C ALA A 93 0.80 -24.15 -6.48
N GLY A 94 -0.32 -24.69 -6.04
CA GLY A 94 -0.37 -25.93 -5.29
C GLY A 94 -0.13 -25.73 -3.79
N ALA A 95 0.18 -26.81 -3.08
CA ALA A 95 0.30 -26.83 -1.62
C ALA A 95 1.37 -25.87 -1.04
N VAL A 96 2.24 -25.30 -1.88
CA VAL A 96 3.17 -24.23 -1.51
C VAL A 96 2.47 -22.91 -1.15
N ARG A 97 1.22 -22.69 -1.58
CA ARG A 97 0.45 -21.47 -1.29
C ARG A 97 -0.39 -21.60 -0.02
N HIS A 98 -1.02 -22.75 0.17
CA HIS A 98 -1.76 -23.14 1.38
C HIS A 98 -2.11 -24.63 1.30
N PRO A 99 -2.54 -25.28 2.40
CA PRO A 99 -3.01 -26.66 2.37
C PRO A 99 -4.20 -26.81 1.42
N MET A 100 -4.12 -27.77 0.49
CA MET A 100 -5.15 -28.00 -0.52
C MET A 100 -5.18 -29.45 -0.98
N ASP A 101 -6.34 -29.90 -1.45
CA ASP A 101 -6.48 -31.22 -2.09
C ASP A 101 -6.02 -31.19 -3.57
N ALA A 102 -6.00 -32.37 -4.22
CA ALA A 102 -5.54 -32.49 -5.59
C ALA A 102 -6.39 -31.70 -6.61
N LEU A 103 -7.70 -31.58 -6.38
CA LEU A 103 -8.61 -30.87 -7.28
C LEU A 103 -8.38 -29.35 -7.16
N GLN A 104 -8.27 -28.86 -5.93
CA GLN A 104 -7.91 -27.48 -5.62
C GLN A 104 -6.54 -27.12 -6.20
N ALA A 105 -5.53 -27.98 -6.04
CA ALA A 105 -4.21 -27.77 -6.60
C ALA A 105 -4.22 -27.65 -8.13
N SER A 106 -5.04 -28.47 -8.81
CA SER A 106 -5.22 -28.36 -10.26
C SER A 106 -5.86 -27.04 -10.67
N SER A 107 -6.89 -26.58 -9.96
CA SER A 107 -7.53 -25.29 -10.21
C SER A 107 -6.59 -24.11 -9.93
N ASP A 108 -5.80 -24.22 -8.87
CA ASP A 108 -4.83 -23.22 -8.44
C ASP A 108 -3.72 -23.04 -9.49
N ALA A 109 -3.17 -24.15 -9.99
CA ALA A 109 -2.20 -24.13 -11.08
C ALA A 109 -2.73 -23.48 -12.35
N ALA A 110 -4.00 -23.73 -12.71
CA ALA A 110 -4.63 -23.06 -13.84
C ALA A 110 -4.76 -21.54 -13.61
N GLY A 111 -5.16 -21.12 -12.41
CA GLY A 111 -5.23 -19.71 -12.02
C GLY A 111 -3.88 -19.01 -12.11
N ALA A 112 -2.84 -19.60 -11.52
CA ALA A 112 -1.47 -19.09 -11.60
C ALA A 112 -0.96 -18.96 -13.04
N ALA A 113 -1.23 -19.96 -13.90
CA ALA A 113 -0.84 -19.92 -15.31
C ALA A 113 -1.53 -18.78 -16.07
N LEU A 114 -2.84 -18.58 -15.86
CA LEU A 114 -3.58 -17.47 -16.48
C LEU A 114 -3.06 -16.11 -16.03
N LYS A 115 -2.68 -15.97 -14.77
CA LYS A 115 -2.11 -14.74 -14.23
C LYS A 115 -0.70 -14.49 -14.76
N ALA A 116 0.12 -15.52 -14.93
CA ALA A 116 1.40 -15.40 -15.62
C ALA A 116 1.24 -14.93 -17.08
N ILE A 117 0.24 -15.47 -17.81
CA ILE A 117 -0.10 -14.99 -19.16
C ILE A 117 -0.51 -13.51 -19.12
N GLN A 118 -1.39 -13.12 -18.20
CA GLN A 118 -1.79 -11.72 -18.03
C GLN A 118 -0.59 -10.81 -17.75
N CYS A 119 0.34 -11.24 -16.89
CA CYS A 119 1.56 -10.50 -16.59
C CYS A 119 2.39 -10.26 -17.85
N LEU A 120 2.65 -11.30 -18.64
CA LEU A 120 3.41 -11.19 -19.88
C LEU A 120 2.75 -10.23 -20.87
N GLU A 121 1.44 -10.37 -21.07
CA GLU A 121 0.68 -9.51 -21.99
C GLU A 121 0.73 -8.04 -21.57
N LEU A 122 0.46 -7.73 -20.29
CA LEU A 122 0.41 -6.35 -19.81
C LEU A 122 1.81 -5.73 -19.69
N THR A 123 2.79 -6.47 -19.18
CA THR A 123 4.16 -5.98 -19.06
C THR A 123 4.78 -5.71 -20.43
N SER A 124 4.48 -6.52 -21.47
CA SER A 124 4.95 -6.26 -22.84
C SER A 124 4.44 -4.94 -23.42
N GLN A 125 3.33 -4.41 -22.87
CA GLN A 125 2.71 -3.14 -23.26
C GLN A 125 3.07 -1.99 -22.29
N GLY A 126 3.97 -2.22 -21.33
CA GLY A 126 4.31 -1.23 -20.29
C GLY A 126 3.18 -0.95 -19.30
N LYS A 127 2.19 -1.84 -19.19
CA LYS A 127 1.01 -1.68 -18.33
C LYS A 127 1.21 -2.36 -16.97
N ALA A 128 0.55 -1.85 -15.93
CA ALA A 128 0.46 -2.54 -14.64
C ALA A 128 -0.39 -3.81 -14.77
N VAL A 129 -0.02 -4.82 -14.01
CA VAL A 129 -0.73 -6.10 -13.93
C VAL A 129 -1.86 -6.03 -12.91
N HIS A 130 -1.56 -5.52 -11.71
CA HIS A 130 -2.45 -5.38 -10.56
C HIS A 130 -1.79 -4.44 -9.53
N PRO A 131 -2.56 -3.86 -8.59
CA PRO A 131 -4.01 -3.64 -8.56
C PRO A 131 -4.53 -2.77 -9.72
N ARG A 132 -3.73 -1.79 -10.15
CA ARG A 132 -4.08 -0.82 -11.21
C ARG A 132 -3.87 -1.39 -12.62
N ALA A 133 -4.54 -2.49 -12.93
CA ALA A 133 -4.40 -3.18 -14.22
C ALA A 133 -4.58 -2.21 -15.40
N GLY A 134 -3.64 -2.22 -16.34
CA GLY A 134 -3.71 -1.36 -17.54
C GLY A 134 -3.08 0.02 -17.39
N ASP A 135 -2.74 0.48 -16.18
CA ASP A 135 -2.09 1.78 -15.98
C ASP A 135 -0.69 1.79 -16.63
N GLN A 136 -0.41 2.78 -17.47
CA GLN A 136 0.84 2.91 -18.22
C GLN A 136 1.86 3.84 -17.54
N THR A 137 1.47 4.51 -16.45
CA THR A 137 2.33 5.51 -15.80
C THR A 137 3.28 4.87 -14.80
N LEU A 138 4.54 5.27 -14.87
CA LEU A 138 5.59 4.92 -13.91
C LEU A 138 5.98 6.17 -13.11
N PRO A 139 6.56 6.02 -11.91
CA PRO A 139 7.13 7.14 -11.20
C PRO A 139 8.32 7.71 -11.99
N GLU A 140 8.40 9.03 -12.07
CA GLU A 140 9.49 9.81 -12.65
C GLU A 140 10.24 10.53 -11.54
N PHE A 141 11.57 10.48 -11.58
CA PHE A 141 12.44 10.96 -10.51
C PHE A 141 13.28 12.14 -10.99
N ARG A 142 13.20 13.27 -10.29
CA ARG A 142 14.10 14.41 -10.45
C ARG A 142 15.31 14.27 -9.54
N LEU A 143 16.26 13.42 -9.92
CA LEU A 143 17.37 12.99 -9.07
C LEU A 143 18.34 14.12 -8.69
N GLU A 144 18.32 15.25 -9.39
CA GLU A 144 19.16 16.42 -9.10
C GLU A 144 18.89 17.01 -7.71
N SER A 145 17.69 16.78 -7.16
CA SER A 145 17.27 17.24 -5.83
C SER A 145 17.19 16.10 -4.80
N CYS A 146 17.73 14.92 -5.12
CA CYS A 146 17.75 13.79 -4.20
C CYS A 146 18.75 14.02 -3.06
N THR A 147 18.29 13.86 -1.82
CA THR A 147 19.13 13.97 -0.61
C THR A 147 19.58 12.61 -0.07
N GLN A 148 19.39 11.53 -0.83
CA GLN A 148 19.80 10.17 -0.45
C GLN A 148 19.26 9.70 0.92
N CYS A 149 18.07 10.20 1.31
CA CYS A 149 17.44 9.88 2.61
C CYS A 149 16.86 8.45 2.70
N ARG A 150 16.84 7.68 1.60
CA ARG A 150 16.40 6.27 1.52
C ARG A 150 14.94 5.97 1.93
N ARG A 151 14.11 6.99 2.18
CA ARG A 151 12.70 6.77 2.54
C ARG A 151 11.93 6.03 1.43
N CYS A 152 12.11 6.42 0.17
CA CYS A 152 11.42 5.80 -0.96
C CYS A 152 11.83 4.33 -1.20
N THR A 153 13.06 3.95 -0.88
CA THR A 153 13.57 2.57 -1.02
C THR A 153 13.12 1.70 0.15
N VAL A 154 13.09 2.24 1.37
CA VAL A 154 12.63 1.54 2.58
C VAL A 154 11.12 1.37 2.61
N GLU A 155 10.34 2.43 2.32
CA GLU A 155 8.88 2.40 2.41
C GLU A 155 8.23 1.64 1.23
N CYS A 156 8.96 1.33 0.15
CA CYS A 156 8.41 0.60 -0.99
C CYS A 156 8.04 -0.85 -0.62
N PRO A 157 6.75 -1.24 -0.67
CA PRO A 157 6.33 -2.59 -0.27
C PRO A 157 6.70 -3.67 -1.29
N PHE A 158 7.15 -3.30 -2.49
CA PHE A 158 7.47 -4.22 -3.59
C PHE A 158 8.95 -4.28 -3.96
N GLY A 159 9.83 -3.50 -3.29
CA GLY A 159 11.26 -3.47 -3.61
C GLY A 159 11.56 -3.00 -5.04
N VAL A 160 10.86 -1.95 -5.48
CA VAL A 160 11.04 -1.34 -6.82
C VAL A 160 12.34 -0.57 -6.91
N LEU A 161 12.77 0.02 -5.80
CA LEU A 161 13.93 0.89 -5.73
C LEU A 161 15.01 0.21 -4.89
N ASP A 162 16.12 -0.10 -5.52
CA ASP A 162 17.37 -0.44 -4.86
C ASP A 162 18.22 0.85 -4.69
N GLU A 163 19.48 0.73 -4.30
CA GLU A 163 20.35 1.88 -4.01
C GLU A 163 21.69 1.73 -4.74
N ASP A 164 22.22 2.83 -5.28
CA ASP A 164 23.62 2.90 -5.73
C ASP A 164 24.58 3.00 -4.52
N GLU A 165 25.88 3.02 -4.79
CA GLU A 165 26.92 3.16 -3.74
C GLU A 165 26.75 4.41 -2.86
N LYS A 166 26.10 5.46 -3.38
CA LYS A 166 25.83 6.72 -2.68
C LYS A 166 24.48 6.72 -1.97
N GLY A 167 23.65 5.69 -2.14
CA GLY A 167 22.29 5.64 -1.62
C GLY A 167 21.25 6.35 -2.51
N THR A 168 21.60 6.68 -3.75
CA THR A 168 20.65 7.18 -4.76
C THR A 168 19.75 6.02 -5.20
N PRO A 169 18.41 6.23 -5.30
CA PRO A 169 17.52 5.16 -5.72
C PRO A 169 17.82 4.68 -7.15
N GLN A 170 17.96 3.37 -7.33
CA GLN A 170 18.04 2.70 -8.63
C GLN A 170 16.72 2.00 -8.96
N GLU A 171 16.19 2.24 -10.16
CA GLU A 171 14.84 1.84 -10.53
C GLU A 171 14.77 0.46 -11.20
N HIS A 172 13.83 -0.37 -10.74
CA HIS A 172 13.40 -1.59 -11.41
C HIS A 172 11.92 -1.51 -11.79
N PRO A 173 11.58 -0.85 -12.92
CA PRO A 173 10.21 -0.42 -13.24
C PRO A 173 9.21 -1.58 -13.34
N TYR A 174 9.65 -2.77 -13.74
CA TYR A 174 8.79 -3.96 -13.86
C TYR A 174 8.31 -4.52 -12.51
N ARG A 175 8.94 -4.13 -11.40
CA ARG A 175 8.48 -4.45 -10.04
C ARG A 175 7.34 -3.53 -9.59
N CYS A 176 7.14 -2.39 -10.25
CA CYS A 176 6.28 -1.31 -9.79
C CYS A 176 4.79 -1.60 -9.97
N ARG A 177 4.04 -1.51 -8.86
CA ARG A 177 2.57 -1.59 -8.85
C ARG A 177 1.86 -0.23 -8.87
N ARG A 178 2.61 0.86 -9.07
CA ARG A 178 2.08 2.22 -9.30
C ARG A 178 1.24 2.78 -8.14
N CYS A 179 1.55 2.36 -6.92
CA CYS A 179 0.83 2.74 -5.69
C CYS A 179 1.08 4.17 -5.21
N GLY A 180 2.20 4.78 -5.63
CA GLY A 180 2.60 6.11 -5.19
C GLY A 180 3.25 6.18 -3.81
N THR A 181 3.55 5.06 -3.13
CA THR A 181 4.17 5.10 -1.79
C THR A 181 5.50 5.87 -1.78
N CYS A 182 6.35 5.68 -2.79
CA CYS A 182 7.59 6.45 -2.92
C CYS A 182 7.36 7.97 -3.09
N MET A 183 6.30 8.37 -3.80
CA MET A 183 5.90 9.78 -3.95
C MET A 183 5.47 10.39 -2.61
N GLY A 184 4.68 9.66 -1.81
CA GLY A 184 4.31 10.08 -0.47
C GLY A 184 5.51 10.12 0.50
N ALA A 185 6.47 9.22 0.33
CA ALA A 185 7.64 9.08 1.19
C ALA A 185 8.68 10.20 1.00
N CYS A 186 8.78 10.77 -0.20
CA CYS A 186 9.85 11.69 -0.56
C CYS A 186 9.65 13.09 0.07
N PRO A 187 10.50 13.53 1.02
CA PRO A 187 10.38 14.87 1.60
C PRO A 187 10.75 15.97 0.59
N GLN A 188 11.61 15.66 -0.37
CA GLN A 188 12.02 16.59 -1.45
C GLN A 188 11.01 16.63 -2.60
N ARG A 189 9.96 15.78 -2.56
CA ARG A 189 8.87 15.76 -3.56
C ARG A 189 9.36 15.59 -5.01
N ILE A 190 10.45 14.84 -5.21
CA ILE A 190 11.09 14.64 -6.53
C ILE A 190 10.46 13.53 -7.36
N ILE A 191 9.49 12.79 -6.81
CA ILE A 191 8.92 11.59 -7.41
C ILE A 191 7.46 11.88 -7.76
N ASN A 192 7.07 11.77 -9.02
CA ASN A 192 5.70 12.00 -9.48
C ASN A 192 5.33 11.02 -10.61
N PHE A 193 4.05 10.87 -10.93
CA PHE A 193 3.61 10.18 -12.15
C PHE A 193 3.06 11.21 -13.14
N LYS A 194 3.14 10.91 -14.44
CA LYS A 194 2.62 11.79 -15.50
C LYS A 194 1.16 12.22 -15.32
N ASN A 195 0.33 11.35 -14.75
CA ASN A 195 -1.11 11.58 -14.52
C ASN A 195 -1.48 11.56 -13.03
N TYR A 196 -0.51 11.60 -12.12
CA TYR A 196 -0.74 11.60 -10.69
C TYR A 196 0.50 12.17 -9.99
N SER A 197 0.42 13.43 -9.59
CA SER A 197 1.52 14.15 -8.95
C SER A 197 1.08 14.80 -7.65
N ILE A 198 2.06 15.19 -6.85
CA ILE A 198 1.84 15.95 -5.62
C ILE A 198 1.10 17.25 -5.94
N ASP A 199 1.52 17.96 -6.99
CA ASP A 199 0.94 19.24 -7.39
C ASP A 199 -0.50 19.09 -7.89
N MET A 200 -0.84 17.99 -8.57
CA MET A 200 -2.22 17.73 -8.99
C MET A 200 -3.16 17.65 -7.78
N ILE A 201 -2.78 16.90 -6.74
CA ILE A 201 -3.61 16.75 -5.53
C ILE A 201 -3.63 18.05 -4.73
N SER A 202 -2.49 18.73 -4.56
CA SER A 202 -2.44 20.07 -3.95
C SER A 202 -3.33 21.06 -4.69
N SER A 203 -3.39 21.01 -6.03
CA SER A 203 -4.26 21.87 -6.82
C SER A 203 -5.74 21.56 -6.57
N MET A 204 -6.11 20.27 -6.53
CA MET A 204 -7.48 19.87 -6.18
C MET A 204 -7.88 20.39 -4.79
N ILE A 205 -7.01 20.23 -3.79
CA ILE A 205 -7.23 20.73 -2.42
C ILE A 205 -7.43 22.24 -2.42
N ARG A 206 -6.56 22.98 -3.13
CA ARG A 206 -6.64 24.44 -3.24
C ARG A 206 -7.90 24.92 -3.95
N SER A 207 -8.43 24.12 -4.88
CA SER A 207 -9.68 24.38 -5.60
C SER A 207 -10.94 24.02 -4.83
N VAL A 208 -10.85 23.32 -3.69
CA VAL A 208 -12.02 23.05 -2.84
C VAL A 208 -12.57 24.38 -2.32
N ASP A 209 -13.87 24.61 -2.46
CA ASP A 209 -14.54 25.76 -1.87
C ASP A 209 -14.79 25.50 -0.39
N VAL A 210 -14.22 26.34 0.48
CA VAL A 210 -14.31 26.20 1.95
C VAL A 210 -15.27 27.29 2.44
N PRO A 211 -16.41 26.94 3.05
CA PRO A 211 -17.34 27.93 3.56
C PRO A 211 -16.71 28.81 4.65
N ASP A 212 -16.84 30.13 4.52
CA ASP A 212 -16.32 31.10 5.49
C ASP A 212 -17.06 31.03 6.84
N GLU A 213 -18.38 30.83 6.79
CA GLU A 213 -19.24 30.68 7.97
C GLU A 213 -20.06 29.38 7.84
N SER A 214 -19.82 28.44 8.75
CA SER A 214 -20.59 27.19 8.86
C SER A 214 -20.63 26.75 10.32
N GLU A 215 -21.82 26.41 10.82
CA GLU A 215 -21.99 25.78 12.13
C GLU A 215 -21.42 24.35 12.14
N GLU A 216 -21.37 23.72 10.96
CA GLU A 216 -20.87 22.38 10.80
C GLU A 216 -19.41 22.38 10.27
N PRO A 217 -18.52 21.50 10.79
CA PRO A 217 -17.16 21.39 10.29
C PRO A 217 -17.11 20.92 8.84
N PHE A 218 -16.33 21.62 8.02
CA PHE A 218 -16.04 21.23 6.64
C PHE A 218 -14.79 20.37 6.58
N ILE A 219 -14.93 19.16 6.04
CA ILE A 219 -13.95 18.09 6.21
C ILE A 219 -13.46 17.58 4.86
N LEU A 220 -12.14 17.43 4.71
CA LEU A 220 -11.54 16.81 3.54
C LEU A 220 -11.28 15.33 3.80
N GLY A 221 -11.88 14.45 2.99
CA GLY A 221 -11.58 13.04 2.95
C GLY A 221 -10.53 12.70 1.90
N LEU A 222 -9.34 12.27 2.30
CA LEU A 222 -8.35 11.66 1.41
C LEU A 222 -8.54 10.14 1.40
N ILE A 223 -9.09 9.59 0.33
CA ILE A 223 -9.61 8.21 0.33
C ILE A 223 -8.82 7.30 -0.60
N CYS A 224 -8.56 6.07 -0.16
CA CYS A 224 -7.97 5.03 -1.00
C CYS A 224 -8.94 4.60 -2.11
N GLU A 225 -8.46 4.54 -3.35
CA GLU A 225 -9.27 4.11 -4.49
C GLU A 225 -9.74 2.64 -4.46
N ASN A 226 -9.14 1.79 -3.62
CA ASN A 226 -9.34 0.34 -3.68
C ASN A 226 -10.46 -0.17 -2.77
N ASP A 227 -10.53 0.33 -1.53
CA ASP A 227 -11.59 -0.06 -0.58
C ASP A 227 -12.50 1.13 -0.23
N ALA A 228 -11.91 2.28 0.13
CA ALA A 228 -12.67 3.42 0.62
C ALA A 228 -13.55 4.06 -0.47
N TYR A 229 -13.02 4.24 -1.69
CA TYR A 229 -13.81 4.77 -2.79
C TYR A 229 -14.94 3.81 -3.22
N PRO A 230 -14.70 2.49 -3.42
CA PRO A 230 -15.79 1.56 -3.70
C PRO A 230 -16.80 1.42 -2.55
N ALA A 231 -16.39 1.56 -1.29
CA ALA A 231 -17.31 1.58 -0.16
C ALA A 231 -18.25 2.80 -0.22
N LEU A 232 -17.74 3.97 -0.61
CA LEU A 232 -18.57 5.16 -0.89
C LEU A 232 -19.55 4.91 -2.05
N ASP A 233 -19.10 4.27 -3.13
CA ASP A 233 -19.97 3.90 -4.25
C ASP A 233 -21.09 2.94 -3.80
N LEU A 234 -20.76 1.93 -2.97
CA LEU A 234 -21.74 1.00 -2.41
C LEU A 234 -22.73 1.69 -1.47
N ALA A 235 -22.26 2.61 -0.62
CA ALA A 235 -23.13 3.43 0.23
C ALA A 235 -24.13 4.23 -0.62
N GLY A 236 -23.66 4.85 -1.70
CA GLY A 236 -24.51 5.56 -2.67
C GLY A 236 -25.51 4.65 -3.37
N GLN A 237 -25.09 3.47 -3.83
CA GLN A 237 -25.99 2.47 -4.46
C GLN A 237 -27.08 1.98 -3.50
N ASN A 238 -26.77 1.87 -2.22
CA ASN A 238 -27.71 1.49 -1.16
C ASN A 238 -28.47 2.69 -0.56
N ARG A 239 -28.31 3.89 -1.13
CA ARG A 239 -28.99 5.14 -0.71
C ARG A 239 -28.72 5.53 0.74
N VAL A 240 -27.58 5.10 1.27
CA VAL A 240 -27.12 5.50 2.60
C VAL A 240 -26.86 7.00 2.60
N GLN A 241 -27.45 7.70 3.57
CA GLN A 241 -27.18 9.11 3.80
C GLN A 241 -25.95 9.24 4.70
N TYR A 242 -25.10 10.21 4.41
CA TYR A 242 -23.92 10.54 5.21
C TYR A 242 -23.72 12.06 5.24
N ASN A 243 -22.90 12.53 6.16
CA ASN A 243 -22.63 13.95 6.38
C ASN A 243 -22.23 14.69 5.07
N PRO A 244 -23.00 15.72 4.64
CA PRO A 244 -22.75 16.42 3.38
C PRO A 244 -21.55 17.38 3.44
N ASN A 245 -20.94 17.59 4.61
CA ASN A 245 -19.81 18.50 4.80
C ASN A 245 -18.45 17.85 4.51
N PHE A 246 -18.45 16.59 4.05
CA PHE A 246 -17.26 15.95 3.52
C PHE A 246 -17.03 16.29 2.05
N ARG A 247 -15.78 16.52 1.67
CA ARG A 247 -15.32 16.51 0.27
C ARG A 247 -14.26 15.43 0.11
N PHE A 248 -14.46 14.54 -0.85
CA PHE A 248 -13.57 13.42 -1.05
C PHE A 248 -12.62 13.66 -2.23
N ILE A 249 -11.33 13.44 -2.00
CA ILE A 249 -10.30 13.35 -3.05
C ILE A 249 -9.75 11.92 -3.01
N SER A 250 -9.86 11.23 -4.14
CA SER A 250 -9.34 9.88 -4.29
C SER A 250 -7.83 9.88 -4.50
N LEU A 251 -7.14 9.01 -3.76
CA LEU A 251 -5.73 8.71 -3.87
C LEU A 251 -5.55 7.27 -4.38
N ARG A 252 -4.48 7.03 -5.14
CA ARG A 252 -4.14 5.65 -5.55
C ARG A 252 -3.99 4.72 -4.36
N CYS A 253 -3.40 5.23 -3.29
CA CYS A 253 -3.19 4.54 -2.03
C CYS A 253 -2.91 5.59 -0.96
N LEU A 254 -3.31 5.35 0.30
CA LEU A 254 -2.87 6.20 1.41
C LEU A 254 -1.35 6.18 1.59
N GLY A 255 -0.66 5.12 1.15
CA GLY A 255 0.80 5.09 1.08
C GLY A 255 1.36 6.27 0.26
N GLY A 256 0.61 6.78 -0.72
CA GLY A 256 0.98 7.96 -1.50
C GLY A 256 0.74 9.31 -0.81
N THR A 257 0.11 9.35 0.37
CA THR A 257 -0.17 10.60 1.09
C THR A 257 1.11 11.36 1.39
N ASN A 258 1.23 12.57 0.87
CA ASN A 258 2.32 13.48 1.21
C ASN A 258 1.86 14.46 2.29
N LEU A 259 2.71 14.74 3.29
CA LEU A 259 2.36 15.64 4.40
C LEU A 259 2.05 17.08 3.93
N VAL A 260 2.55 17.49 2.76
CA VAL A 260 2.21 18.80 2.19
C VAL A 260 0.71 18.95 1.93
N TRP A 261 0.01 17.86 1.61
CA TRP A 261 -1.44 17.91 1.38
C TRP A 261 -2.21 18.20 2.66
N ILE A 262 -1.72 17.70 3.80
CA ILE A 262 -2.29 17.99 5.12
C ILE A 262 -2.11 19.48 5.44
N ALA A 263 -0.90 19.99 5.25
CA ALA A 263 -0.60 21.39 5.46
C ALA A 263 -1.41 22.31 4.51
N ASP A 264 -1.41 22.03 3.20
CA ASP A 264 -2.17 22.80 2.19
C ASP A 264 -3.67 22.86 2.53
N ALA A 265 -4.25 21.75 2.98
CA ALA A 265 -5.67 21.67 3.34
C ALA A 265 -6.00 22.48 4.61
N LEU A 266 -5.22 22.28 5.69
CA LEU A 266 -5.47 22.98 6.95
C LEU A 266 -5.19 24.49 6.84
N SER A 267 -4.13 24.89 6.13
CA SER A 267 -3.83 26.32 5.90
C SER A 267 -4.88 27.04 5.06
N LYS A 268 -5.75 26.31 4.36
CA LYS A 268 -6.89 26.86 3.62
C LYS A 268 -8.15 27.03 4.48
N GLY A 269 -8.11 26.64 5.75
CA GLY A 269 -9.25 26.74 6.65
C GLY A 269 -10.17 25.52 6.68
N ILE A 270 -9.76 24.38 6.11
CA ILE A 270 -10.51 23.11 6.24
C ILE A 270 -10.46 22.66 7.71
N ASP A 271 -11.60 22.34 8.32
CA ASP A 271 -11.69 22.11 9.77
C ASP A 271 -11.02 20.82 10.22
N GLY A 272 -11.01 19.81 9.36
CA GLY A 272 -10.31 18.55 9.59
C GLY A 272 -10.10 17.73 8.32
N ILE A 273 -9.22 16.73 8.45
CA ILE A 273 -8.83 15.84 7.36
C ILE A 273 -8.99 14.41 7.83
N MET A 274 -9.77 13.62 7.10
CA MET A 274 -9.90 12.19 7.31
C MET A 274 -9.21 11.41 6.20
N LEU A 275 -8.26 10.56 6.54
CA LEU A 275 -7.66 9.59 5.62
C LEU A 275 -8.41 8.27 5.76
N ILE A 276 -9.10 7.81 4.71
CA ILE A 276 -9.87 6.56 4.74
C ILE A 276 -9.15 5.54 3.86
N GLY A 277 -8.71 4.44 4.46
CA GLY A 277 -7.90 3.43 3.76
C GLY A 277 -8.28 2.01 4.09
N CYS A 278 -7.77 1.09 3.29
CA CYS A 278 -7.89 -0.34 3.52
C CYS A 278 -7.37 -0.73 4.91
N LYS A 279 -7.90 -1.83 5.45
CA LYS A 279 -7.39 -2.45 6.67
C LYS A 279 -5.90 -2.81 6.55
N PHE A 280 -5.13 -2.56 7.61
CA PHE A 280 -3.70 -2.91 7.73
C PHE A 280 -3.43 -3.70 9.03
N GLY A 281 -2.19 -4.15 9.22
CA GLY A 281 -1.80 -5.05 10.31
C GLY A 281 -1.73 -6.50 9.84
N ASP A 282 -1.93 -7.46 10.76
CA ASP A 282 -1.78 -8.88 10.49
C ASP A 282 -2.78 -9.42 9.45
N ASP A 283 -4.03 -8.96 9.52
CA ASP A 283 -5.11 -9.33 8.60
C ASP A 283 -5.42 -8.18 7.61
N TYR A 284 -4.37 -7.70 6.94
CA TYR A 284 -4.49 -6.56 6.03
C TYR A 284 -5.40 -6.88 4.83
N GLN A 285 -6.10 -5.84 4.36
CA GLN A 285 -6.81 -5.79 3.06
C GLN A 285 -6.23 -4.68 2.17
N CYS A 286 -5.10 -4.11 2.58
CA CYS A 286 -4.39 -3.13 1.79
C CYS A 286 -3.91 -3.75 0.48
N HIS A 287 -4.51 -3.30 -0.63
CA HIS A 287 -4.17 -3.74 -1.99
C HIS A 287 -2.68 -3.56 -2.34
N PHE A 288 -2.00 -2.68 -1.61
CA PHE A 288 -0.57 -2.44 -1.73
C PHE A 288 0.26 -2.95 -0.54
N ILE A 289 -0.26 -3.94 0.18
CA ILE A 289 0.32 -4.64 1.34
C ILE A 289 0.46 -3.75 2.58
N LYS A 290 1.26 -2.68 2.49
CA LYS A 290 1.60 -1.82 3.62
C LYS A 290 1.21 -0.35 3.45
N GLY A 291 0.47 -0.01 2.40
CA GLY A 291 0.15 1.38 2.07
C GLY A 291 -0.54 2.16 3.20
N SER A 292 -1.64 1.63 3.74
CA SER A 292 -2.35 2.27 4.87
C SER A 292 -1.51 2.28 6.15
N GLN A 293 -0.71 1.25 6.39
CA GLN A 293 0.21 1.20 7.54
C GLN A 293 1.28 2.30 7.45
N VAL A 294 1.93 2.44 6.30
CA VAL A 294 2.95 3.47 6.06
C VAL A 294 2.35 4.88 6.16
N ALA A 295 1.09 5.07 5.77
CA ALA A 295 0.38 6.32 6.03
C ALA A 295 0.20 6.58 7.53
N ASN A 296 -0.22 5.56 8.28
CA ASN A 296 -0.45 5.67 9.72
C ASN A 296 0.85 5.99 10.49
N GLU A 297 1.95 5.32 10.16
CA GLU A 297 3.28 5.58 10.74
C GLU A 297 3.77 7.01 10.45
N ARG A 298 3.48 7.55 9.26
CA ARG A 298 3.83 8.94 8.91
C ARG A 298 2.92 9.94 9.60
N LEU A 299 1.64 9.62 9.78
CA LEU A 299 0.72 10.44 10.55
C LEU A 299 1.07 10.48 12.04
N GLY A 300 1.68 9.44 12.61
CA GLY A 300 2.24 9.51 13.96
C GLY A 300 3.27 10.63 14.16
N LYS A 301 3.82 11.18 13.06
CA LYS A 301 4.76 12.31 13.06
C LYS A 301 4.13 13.61 12.55
N VAL A 302 2.83 13.62 12.25
CA VAL A 302 2.12 14.80 11.73
C VAL A 302 2.09 15.92 12.76
N GLN A 303 2.18 15.59 14.06
CA GLN A 303 2.18 16.56 15.15
C GLN A 303 3.20 17.68 14.93
N GLU A 304 4.43 17.34 14.53
CA GLU A 304 5.47 18.33 14.26
C GLU A 304 5.09 19.33 13.16
N THR A 305 4.25 18.89 12.20
CA THR A 305 3.73 19.75 11.14
C THR A 305 2.58 20.62 11.65
N LEU A 306 1.69 20.05 12.47
CA LEU A 306 0.54 20.75 13.05
C LEU A 306 0.96 21.79 14.10
N ASP A 307 1.99 21.49 14.91
CA ASP A 307 2.56 22.43 15.89
C ASP A 307 3.04 23.72 15.22
N ARG A 308 3.64 23.62 14.02
CA ARG A 308 4.08 24.79 13.23
C ARG A 308 2.92 25.64 12.73
N LEU A 309 1.75 25.03 12.57
CA LEU A 309 0.50 25.70 12.20
C LEU A 309 -0.32 26.10 13.43
N MET A 310 0.14 25.80 14.65
CA MET A 310 -0.62 26.00 15.89
C MET A 310 -2.01 25.33 15.85
N LEU A 311 -2.08 24.11 15.30
CA LEU A 311 -3.31 23.33 15.17
C LEU A 311 -3.27 22.05 16.01
N GLU A 312 -4.44 21.61 16.44
CA GLU A 312 -4.63 20.39 17.22
C GLU A 312 -4.41 19.13 16.37
N ALA A 313 -3.80 18.10 16.97
CA ALA A 313 -3.52 16.80 16.36
C ALA A 313 -4.78 16.14 15.80
N GLU A 314 -5.85 16.30 16.58
CA GLU A 314 -7.14 15.68 16.45
C GLU A 314 -7.88 16.13 15.18
N ARG A 315 -7.42 17.21 14.53
CA ARG A 315 -7.91 17.65 13.22
C ARG A 315 -7.53 16.69 12.09
N VAL A 316 -6.61 15.77 12.30
CA VAL A 316 -6.22 14.76 11.31
C VAL A 316 -6.47 13.36 11.86
N GLN A 317 -7.23 12.55 11.14
CA GLN A 317 -7.50 11.16 11.53
C GLN A 317 -7.31 10.21 10.36
N GLN A 318 -6.71 9.05 10.61
CA GLN A 318 -6.81 7.93 9.69
C GLN A 318 -7.81 6.89 10.21
N VAL A 319 -8.66 6.40 9.31
CA VAL A 319 -9.63 5.35 9.57
C VAL A 319 -9.38 4.17 8.62
N GLN A 320 -9.56 2.96 9.14
CA GLN A 320 -9.55 1.73 8.37
C GLN A 320 -11.00 1.38 7.97
N LEU A 321 -11.22 1.07 6.70
CA LEU A 321 -12.53 0.68 6.18
C LEU A 321 -12.33 -0.43 5.15
N ALA A 322 -12.94 -1.59 5.39
CA ALA A 322 -13.08 -2.63 4.38
C ALA A 322 -14.25 -2.30 3.44
N ILE A 323 -14.18 -2.75 2.19
CA ILE A 323 -15.20 -2.47 1.18
C ILE A 323 -16.62 -2.91 1.61
N ASN A 324 -16.72 -3.98 2.40
CA ASN A 324 -17.99 -4.54 2.88
C ASN A 324 -18.53 -3.86 4.14
N GLU A 325 -17.82 -2.88 4.70
CA GLU A 325 -18.24 -2.08 5.87
C GLU A 325 -18.84 -0.72 5.46
N TRP A 326 -19.33 -0.62 4.21
CA TRP A 326 -19.91 0.60 3.64
C TRP A 326 -21.08 1.17 4.45
N ASP A 327 -21.79 0.32 5.18
CA ASP A 327 -22.91 0.66 6.06
C ASP A 327 -22.46 1.38 7.35
N ASN A 328 -21.21 1.18 7.77
CA ASN A 328 -20.62 1.86 8.92
C ASN A 328 -20.06 3.25 8.56
N LEU A 329 -20.00 3.59 7.27
CA LEU A 329 -19.43 4.85 6.80
C LEU A 329 -20.10 6.10 7.42
N PRO A 330 -21.44 6.22 7.51
CA PRO A 330 -22.07 7.40 8.12
C PRO A 330 -21.60 7.64 9.55
N LYS A 331 -21.59 6.57 10.36
CA LYS A 331 -21.13 6.64 11.74
C LYS A 331 -19.69 7.13 11.85
N ILE A 332 -18.80 6.58 11.02
CA ILE A 332 -17.39 6.99 10.99
C ILE A 332 -17.25 8.50 10.68
N LEU A 333 -18.00 8.98 9.69
CA LEU A 333 -17.95 10.37 9.24
C LEU A 333 -18.56 11.31 10.30
N ASP A 334 -19.69 10.93 10.89
CA ASP A 334 -20.40 11.69 11.91
C ASP A 334 -19.58 11.77 13.21
N ASP A 335 -19.02 10.64 13.68
CA ASP A 335 -18.18 10.59 14.88
C ASP A 335 -16.97 11.55 14.77
N PHE A 336 -16.37 11.66 13.58
CA PHE A 336 -15.28 12.61 13.36
C PHE A 336 -15.77 14.06 13.28
N SER A 337 -16.92 14.31 12.64
CA SER A 337 -17.50 15.64 12.56
C SER A 337 -17.86 16.18 13.94
N GLU A 338 -18.49 15.38 14.80
CA GLU A 338 -18.81 15.77 16.18
C GLU A 338 -17.55 16.08 16.99
N ARG A 339 -16.50 15.27 16.86
CA ARG A 339 -15.22 15.55 17.52
C ARG A 339 -14.60 16.88 17.06
N LEU A 340 -14.74 17.24 15.78
CA LEU A 340 -14.25 18.54 15.28
C LEU A 340 -15.11 19.71 15.78
N LYS A 341 -16.41 19.52 16.02
CA LYS A 341 -17.26 20.55 16.64
C LYS A 341 -16.76 20.93 18.03
N GLU A 342 -16.30 19.95 18.81
CA GLU A 342 -15.72 20.19 20.15
C GLU A 342 -14.45 21.05 20.12
N LEU A 343 -13.64 20.94 19.04
CA LEU A 343 -12.43 21.74 18.84
C LEU A 343 -12.71 23.15 18.30
N GLY A 344 -13.89 23.36 17.72
CA GLY A 344 -14.25 24.60 17.05
C GLY A 344 -13.59 24.79 15.66
N PRO A 345 -13.93 25.90 14.99
CA PRO A 345 -13.54 26.16 13.61
C PRO A 345 -12.01 26.26 13.48
N ASN A 346 -11.48 25.89 12.31
CA ASN A 346 -10.06 26.08 12.02
C ASN A 346 -9.69 27.59 12.07
N PRO A 347 -8.66 27.99 12.84
CA PRO A 347 -8.17 29.37 12.92
C PRO A 347 -7.83 30.04 11.58
N TYR A 348 -7.52 29.27 10.54
CA TYR A 348 -7.19 29.75 9.20
C TYR A 348 -8.44 29.95 8.31
N LYS A 349 -9.64 29.66 8.80
CA LYS A 349 -10.88 29.85 8.03
C LYS A 349 -11.16 31.35 7.80
N GLY A 350 -11.51 31.71 6.57
CA GLY A 350 -11.81 33.09 6.16
C GLY A 350 -10.60 34.00 5.88
N PHE A 351 -9.38 33.46 5.83
CA PHE A 351 -8.14 34.21 5.56
C PHE A 351 -7.46 33.85 4.23
#